data_AF-A0A2M9DZV7-F1
#
_entry.id   AF-A0A2M9DZV7-F1
#
_cell.length_a   1.000
_cell.length_b   1.000
_cell.length_c   1.000
_cell.angle_alpha   90.00
_cell.angle_beta   90.00
_cell.angle_gamma   90.00
#
_symmetry.space_group_name_H-M   'P 1'
#
loop_
_entity.id
_entity.type
_entity.pdbx_description
1 polymer ?
#
loop_
_entity_poly.entity_id
_entity_poly.type
_entity_poly.pdbx_seq_one_letter_code
_entity_poly.pdbx_strand_id
1 'polypeptide(L)'
;MSKLNLKKIPSRANVQELRSILKSHAANLQSLRKSLTDAREIAQKRAMEEVSKITMTAQERQTFAKRKADTLVAAQRAAAKETAERLAKDLATARNVLELGKGVYDNPFSALDAATLGSPRRATYTQNLASAGPVALKNAAERAASLGDAELAAAVIAVVSGMPTDKRPFHPAAVLDIFPEEHEVFAPMVEFEEAEAALADGLSLYGEVVNGTTNPTARIERALRDREAAAGAEGGDE
;
A
#
# COMPACT_ATOMS: atom_id res chain seq x y z
N MET A 1 -14.99 17.14 0.04
CA MET A 1 -14.92 16.52 1.39
C MET A 1 -15.78 15.26 1.39
N SER A 2 -15.24 14.13 0.94
CA SER A 2 -15.96 12.86 0.93
C SER A 2 -15.80 12.20 2.31
N LYS A 3 -16.89 12.09 3.07
CA LYS A 3 -16.92 11.37 4.35
C LYS A 3 -16.93 9.87 4.02
N LEU A 4 -15.77 9.21 4.01
CA LEU A 4 -15.69 7.75 3.93
C LEU A 4 -16.27 7.11 5.21
N ASN A 5 -17.60 7.00 5.27
CA ASN A 5 -18.31 6.12 6.22
C ASN A 5 -18.46 4.74 5.57
N LEU A 6 -17.36 4.02 5.41
CA LEU A 6 -17.39 2.65 4.88
C LEU A 6 -17.41 1.65 6.05
N LYS A 7 -18.61 1.21 6.42
CA LYS A 7 -18.85 0.01 7.27
C LYS A 7 -18.92 -1.29 6.44
N LYS A 8 -18.37 -1.28 5.22
CA LYS A 8 -18.47 -2.38 4.25
C LYS A 8 -17.06 -2.73 3.76
N ILE A 9 -16.85 -4.00 3.44
CA ILE A 9 -15.65 -4.47 2.75
C ILE A 9 -15.46 -3.58 1.51
N PRO A 10 -14.29 -2.94 1.34
CA PRO A 10 -14.07 -2.01 0.24
C PRO A 10 -14.17 -2.78 -1.08
N SER A 11 -14.96 -2.25 -2.03
CA SER A 11 -14.95 -2.77 -3.39
C SER A 11 -13.59 -2.48 -4.05
N ARG A 12 -13.26 -3.21 -5.12
CA ARG A 12 -12.04 -2.96 -5.92
C ARG A 12 -11.89 -1.47 -6.28
N ALA A 13 -12.96 -0.84 -6.76
CA ALA A 13 -12.96 0.59 -7.09
C ALA A 13 -12.61 1.48 -5.88
N ASN A 14 -13.13 1.16 -4.70
CA ASN A 14 -12.81 1.88 -3.47
C ASN A 14 -11.34 1.67 -3.07
N VAL A 15 -10.79 0.47 -3.26
CA VAL A 15 -9.36 0.18 -3.00
C VAL A 15 -8.47 0.99 -3.93
N GLN A 16 -8.80 1.05 -5.22
CA GLN A 16 -8.04 1.85 -6.20
C GLN A 16 -8.07 3.36 -5.88
N GLU A 17 -9.25 3.88 -5.53
CA GLU A 17 -9.40 5.28 -5.10
C GLU A 17 -8.58 5.55 -3.84
N LEU A 18 -8.71 4.69 -2.83
CA LEU A 18 -7.98 4.81 -1.57
C LEU A 18 -6.47 4.74 -1.78
N ARG A 19 -5.99 3.84 -2.63
CA ARG A 19 -4.58 3.77 -3.07
C ARG A 19 -4.11 5.10 -3.66
N SER A 20 -4.89 5.69 -4.56
CA SER A 20 -4.53 6.97 -5.19
C SER A 20 -4.44 8.12 -4.18
N ILE A 21 -5.40 8.19 -3.24
CA ILE A 21 -5.43 9.18 -2.17
C ILE A 21 -4.20 9.01 -1.27
N LEU A 22 -3.90 7.77 -0.86
CA LEU A 22 -2.74 7.47 -0.01
C LEU A 22 -1.42 7.82 -0.69
N LYS A 23 -1.24 7.50 -1.98
CA LYS A 23 -0.06 7.91 -2.75
C LYS A 23 0.07 9.45 -2.79
N SER A 24 -1.03 10.17 -2.96
CA SER A 24 -1.03 11.65 -2.93
C SER A 24 -0.65 12.20 -1.54
N HIS A 25 -1.15 11.58 -0.46
CA HIS A 25 -0.83 11.98 0.91
C HIS A 25 0.63 11.72 1.25
N ALA A 26 1.17 10.58 0.84
CA ALA A 26 2.60 10.28 0.96
C ALA A 26 3.46 11.31 0.21
N ALA A 27 3.10 11.67 -1.03
CA ALA A 27 3.81 12.70 -1.80
C ALA A 27 3.78 14.07 -1.08
N ASN A 28 2.63 14.46 -0.50
CA ASN A 28 2.51 15.70 0.27
C ASN A 28 3.37 15.68 1.54
N LEU A 29 3.40 14.56 2.27
CA LEU A 29 4.25 14.45 3.46
C LEU A 29 5.74 14.44 3.08
N GLN A 30 6.09 13.86 1.94
CA GLN A 30 7.46 13.87 1.43
C GLN A 30 7.90 15.28 1.02
N SER A 31 7.03 16.07 0.39
CA SER A 31 7.31 17.47 0.05
C SER A 31 7.45 18.34 1.30
N LEU A 32 6.59 18.14 2.31
CA LEU A 32 6.72 18.79 3.62
C LEU A 32 8.05 18.44 4.28
N ARG A 33 8.43 17.16 4.30
CA ARG A 33 9.72 16.71 4.84
C ARG A 33 10.89 17.41 4.16
N LYS A 34 10.92 17.42 2.82
CA LYS A 34 11.96 18.12 2.04
C LYS A 34 12.00 19.62 2.37
N SER A 35 10.83 20.25 2.49
CA SER A 35 10.76 21.67 2.87
C SER A 35 11.37 21.94 4.25
N LEU A 36 11.25 20.99 5.19
CA LEU A 36 11.79 21.09 6.55
C LEU A 36 13.29 20.79 6.63
N THR A 37 13.81 19.90 5.77
CA THR A 37 15.27 19.68 5.67
C THR A 37 15.96 20.93 5.16
N ASP A 38 15.37 21.58 4.16
CA ASP A 38 15.96 22.73 3.48
C ASP A 38 15.67 24.04 4.21
N ALA A 39 14.66 24.05 5.10
CA ALA A 39 14.21 25.21 5.86
C ALA A 39 15.35 25.95 6.56
N ARG A 40 16.28 25.22 7.18
CA ARG A 40 17.37 25.81 7.96
C ARG A 40 18.33 26.60 7.08
N GLU A 41 18.75 26.05 5.96
CA GLU A 41 19.67 26.70 5.04
C GLU A 41 19.03 27.92 4.37
N ILE A 42 17.77 27.77 3.93
CA ILE A 42 17.00 28.85 3.29
C ILE A 42 16.76 29.99 4.29
N ALA A 43 16.34 29.66 5.52
CA ALA A 43 16.10 30.65 6.56
C ALA A 43 17.38 31.37 6.98
N GLN A 44 18.50 30.66 7.06
CA GLN A 44 19.80 31.26 7.38
C GLN A 44 20.29 32.23 6.30
N LYS A 45 20.16 31.86 5.01
CA LYS A 45 20.50 32.74 3.89
C LYS A 45 19.65 34.01 3.90
N ARG A 46 18.32 33.87 3.99
CA ARG A 46 17.37 35.00 4.05
C ARG A 46 17.65 35.91 5.25
N ALA A 47 17.87 35.33 6.42
CA ALA A 47 18.16 36.10 7.62
C ALA A 47 19.49 36.85 7.51
N MET A 48 20.52 36.27 6.89
CA MET A 48 21.79 36.96 6.63
C MET A 48 21.63 38.11 5.64
N GLU A 49 20.88 37.94 4.55
CA GLU A 49 20.62 38.98 3.54
C GLU A 49 19.82 40.17 4.11
N GLU A 50 18.91 39.92 5.05
CA GLU A 50 18.15 40.99 5.71
C GLU A 50 18.99 41.72 6.74
N VAL A 51 19.79 40.99 7.51
CA VAL A 51 20.66 41.57 8.55
C VAL A 51 21.87 42.29 7.94
N SER A 52 22.31 41.93 6.73
CA SER A 52 23.36 42.66 6.00
C SER A 52 22.95 44.08 5.58
N LYS A 53 21.64 44.37 5.55
CA LYS A 53 21.11 45.71 5.25
C LYS A 53 21.14 46.66 6.45
N ILE A 54 21.47 46.15 7.65
CA ILE A 54 21.49 46.91 8.90
C ILE A 54 22.95 47.13 9.32
N THR A 55 23.29 48.34 9.75
CA THR A 55 24.61 48.68 10.27
C THR A 55 24.81 48.04 11.65
N MET A 56 25.52 46.93 11.70
CA MET A 56 25.80 46.16 12.93
C MET A 56 27.21 45.54 12.86
N THR A 57 27.79 45.20 14.01
CA THR A 57 29.08 44.48 14.03
C THR A 57 28.92 43.07 13.45
N ALA A 58 29.99 42.46 12.96
CA ALA A 58 29.92 41.12 12.33
C ALA A 58 29.35 40.05 13.27
N GLN A 59 29.68 40.13 14.56
CA GLN A 59 29.26 39.18 15.59
C GLN A 59 27.77 39.34 15.97
N GLU A 60 27.29 40.58 16.05
CA GLU A 60 25.87 40.86 16.26
C GLU A 60 25.04 40.41 15.05
N ARG A 61 25.52 40.65 13.82
CA ARG A 61 24.84 40.20 12.61
C ARG A 61 24.61 38.70 12.58
N GLN A 62 25.63 37.92 12.93
CA GLN A 62 25.51 36.46 12.97
C GLN A 62 24.51 35.99 14.04
N THR A 63 24.50 36.64 15.21
CA THR A 63 23.59 36.28 16.31
C THR A 63 22.14 36.62 15.98
N PHE A 64 21.88 37.80 15.42
CA PHE A 64 20.55 38.21 14.97
C PHE A 64 20.05 37.36 13.80
N ALA A 65 20.90 37.08 12.80
CA ALA A 65 20.54 36.21 11.69
C ALA A 65 20.20 34.80 12.16
N LYS A 66 20.95 34.24 13.12
CA LYS A 66 20.64 32.93 13.72
C LYS A 66 19.29 32.93 14.43
N ARG A 67 19.02 33.90 15.32
CA ARG A 67 17.73 34.00 16.01
C ARG A 67 16.56 34.14 15.03
N LYS A 68 16.72 34.96 13.99
CA LYS A 68 15.70 35.14 12.96
C LYS A 68 15.48 33.84 12.16
N ALA A 69 16.56 33.16 11.76
CA ALA A 69 16.47 31.88 11.09
C ALA A 69 15.76 30.83 11.96
N ASP A 70 16.07 30.76 13.26
CA ASP A 70 15.42 29.85 14.21
C ASP A 70 13.91 30.13 14.32
N THR A 71 13.49 31.41 14.34
CA THR A 71 12.05 31.76 14.36
C THR A 71 11.33 31.37 13.06
N LEU A 72 11.96 31.59 11.90
CA LEU A 72 11.40 31.19 10.60
C LEU A 72 11.26 29.66 10.49
N VAL A 73 12.28 28.92 10.91
CA VAL A 73 12.24 27.45 10.94
C VAL A 73 11.16 26.96 11.91
N ALA A 74 11.01 27.59 13.08
CA ALA A 74 9.97 27.24 14.04
C ALA A 74 8.56 27.47 13.47
N ALA A 75 8.33 28.60 12.80
CA ALA A 75 7.05 28.90 12.14
C ALA A 75 6.75 27.89 11.01
N GLN A 76 7.74 27.56 10.19
CA GLN A 76 7.58 26.57 9.12
C GLN A 76 7.32 25.17 9.67
N ARG A 77 7.97 24.77 10.76
CA ARG A 77 7.70 23.51 11.46
C ARG A 77 6.27 23.46 12.02
N ALA A 78 5.79 24.55 12.60
CA ALA A 78 4.42 24.63 13.10
C ALA A 78 3.39 24.46 11.96
N ALA A 79 3.56 25.17 10.84
CA ALA A 79 2.68 25.05 9.67
C ALA A 79 2.73 23.65 9.02
N ALA A 80 3.92 23.06 8.94
CA ALA A 80 4.09 21.70 8.43
C ALA A 80 3.40 20.67 9.33
N LYS A 81 3.52 20.82 10.66
CA LYS A 81 2.86 19.96 11.63
C LYS A 81 1.33 20.05 11.53
N GLU A 82 0.76 21.25 11.43
CA GLU A 82 -0.69 21.43 11.24
C GLU A 82 -1.18 20.73 9.97
N THR A 83 -0.43 20.86 8.87
CA THR A 83 -0.74 20.18 7.61
C THR A 83 -0.65 18.65 7.75
N ALA A 84 0.38 18.16 8.43
CA ALA A 84 0.58 16.73 8.67
C ALA A 84 -0.51 16.14 9.58
N GLU A 85 -0.96 16.87 10.60
CA GLU A 85 -2.07 16.45 11.48
C GLU A 85 -3.40 16.33 10.73
N ARG A 86 -3.66 17.20 9.75
CA ARG A 86 -4.83 17.06 8.87
C ARG A 86 -4.75 15.76 8.07
N LEU A 87 -3.60 15.47 7.46
CA LEU A 87 -3.39 14.24 6.69
C LEU A 87 -3.46 12.99 7.59
N ALA A 88 -3.02 13.08 8.84
CA ALA A 88 -3.05 11.96 9.79
C ALA A 88 -4.47 11.45 10.06
N LYS A 89 -5.48 12.33 10.07
CA LYS A 89 -6.89 11.93 10.22
C LYS A 89 -7.37 11.09 9.05
N ASP A 90 -6.96 11.46 7.84
CA ASP A 90 -7.29 10.72 6.62
C ASP A 90 -6.55 9.38 6.59
N LEU A 91 -5.27 9.34 6.99
CA LEU A 91 -4.50 8.09 7.13
C LEU A 91 -5.15 7.14 8.15
N ALA A 92 -5.62 7.66 9.29
CA ALA A 92 -6.32 6.85 10.30
C ALA A 92 -7.64 6.28 9.77
N THR A 93 -8.36 7.05 8.97
CA THR A 93 -9.61 6.58 8.34
C THR A 93 -9.30 5.52 7.28
N ALA A 94 -8.27 5.73 6.46
CA ALA A 94 -7.84 4.76 5.47
C ALA A 94 -7.39 3.44 6.11
N ARG A 95 -6.68 3.51 7.25
CA ARG A 95 -6.32 2.33 8.04
C ARG A 95 -7.55 1.51 8.44
N ASN A 96 -8.58 2.14 8.99
CA ASN A 96 -9.80 1.44 9.38
C ASN A 96 -10.50 0.78 8.18
N VAL A 97 -10.48 1.43 7.01
CA VAL A 97 -11.07 0.86 5.78
C VAL A 97 -10.27 -0.34 5.27
N LEU A 98 -8.94 -0.26 5.30
CA LEU A 98 -8.07 -1.37 4.92
C LEU A 98 -8.21 -2.55 5.90
N GLU A 99 -8.27 -2.30 7.20
CA GLU A 99 -8.51 -3.34 8.21
C GLU A 99 -9.81 -4.12 7.96
N LEU A 100 -10.86 -3.50 7.41
CA LEU A 100 -12.10 -4.19 7.01
C LEU A 100 -11.93 -5.08 5.76
N GLY A 101 -11.01 -4.73 4.86
CA GLY A 101 -10.75 -5.47 3.62
C GLY A 101 -9.77 -6.64 3.79
N LYS A 102 -8.99 -6.64 4.88
CA LYS A 102 -7.90 -7.59 5.09
C LYS A 102 -8.33 -9.05 4.94
N GLY A 103 -9.40 -9.50 5.59
CA GLY A 103 -9.83 -10.91 5.49
C GLY A 103 -10.10 -11.43 4.07
N VAL A 104 -10.45 -10.54 3.13
CA VAL A 104 -10.78 -10.89 1.73
C VAL A 104 -9.56 -10.80 0.82
N TYR A 105 -8.70 -9.81 1.01
CA TYR A 105 -7.61 -9.48 0.09
C TYR A 105 -6.21 -9.79 0.65
N ASP A 106 -6.08 -10.40 1.82
CA ASP A 106 -4.78 -10.70 2.47
C ASP A 106 -4.18 -12.04 2.01
N ASN A 107 -4.91 -12.87 1.25
CA ASN A 107 -4.37 -14.12 0.74
C ASN A 107 -5.05 -14.55 -0.58
N PRO A 108 -4.34 -15.31 -1.43
CA PRO A 108 -4.82 -15.69 -2.76
C PRO A 108 -6.02 -16.64 -2.71
N PHE A 109 -6.18 -17.45 -1.66
CA PHE A 109 -7.37 -18.28 -1.50
C PHE A 109 -8.63 -17.44 -1.29
N SER A 110 -8.58 -16.48 -0.37
CA SER A 110 -9.68 -15.55 -0.11
C SER A 110 -10.00 -14.70 -1.34
N ALA A 111 -8.98 -14.23 -2.07
CA ALA A 111 -9.17 -13.45 -3.28
C ALA A 111 -9.87 -14.27 -4.38
N LEU A 112 -9.39 -15.49 -4.63
CA LEU A 112 -9.99 -16.44 -5.58
C LEU A 112 -11.41 -16.84 -5.17
N ASP A 113 -11.63 -17.11 -3.89
CA ASP A 113 -12.94 -17.48 -3.36
C ASP A 113 -13.92 -16.32 -3.53
N ALA A 114 -13.55 -15.10 -3.12
CA ALA A 114 -14.37 -13.91 -3.22
C ALA A 114 -14.72 -13.55 -4.68
N ALA A 115 -13.78 -13.72 -5.61
CA ALA A 115 -14.00 -13.43 -7.02
C ALA A 115 -14.93 -14.44 -7.71
N THR A 116 -14.95 -15.68 -7.22
CA THR A 116 -15.75 -16.77 -7.80
C THR A 116 -17.03 -17.07 -7.01
N LEU A 117 -17.24 -16.39 -5.88
CA LEU A 117 -18.36 -16.61 -5.00
C LEU A 117 -19.67 -16.24 -5.71
N GLY A 118 -20.62 -17.17 -5.73
CA GLY A 118 -21.90 -17.00 -6.42
C GLY A 118 -21.87 -17.31 -7.92
N SER A 119 -20.72 -17.72 -8.48
CA SER A 119 -20.68 -18.20 -9.86
C SER A 119 -21.45 -19.52 -10.02
N PRO A 120 -22.41 -19.60 -10.96
CA PRO A 120 -23.09 -20.86 -11.25
C PRO A 120 -22.12 -21.90 -11.85
N ARG A 121 -21.12 -21.47 -12.63
CA ARG A 121 -20.11 -22.37 -13.21
C ARG A 121 -19.27 -23.03 -12.12
N ARG A 122 -18.82 -22.27 -11.12
CA ARG A 122 -18.12 -22.83 -9.95
C ARG A 122 -18.98 -23.87 -9.23
N ALA A 123 -20.27 -23.60 -9.02
CA ALA A 123 -21.17 -24.55 -8.38
C ALA A 123 -21.29 -25.86 -9.18
N THR A 124 -21.42 -25.76 -10.51
CA THR A 124 -21.44 -26.92 -11.41
C THR A 124 -20.13 -27.71 -11.36
N TYR A 125 -18.96 -27.04 -11.43
CA TYR A 125 -17.68 -27.74 -11.31
C TYR A 125 -17.53 -28.43 -9.96
N THR A 126 -17.91 -27.77 -8.87
CA THR A 126 -17.86 -28.35 -7.52
C THR A 126 -18.71 -29.61 -7.43
N GLN A 127 -19.94 -29.58 -7.98
CA GLN A 127 -20.83 -30.74 -8.01
C GLN A 127 -20.27 -31.88 -8.86
N ASN A 128 -19.72 -31.58 -10.04
CA ASN A 128 -19.13 -32.57 -10.94
C ASN A 128 -17.88 -33.23 -10.34
N LEU A 129 -17.11 -32.48 -9.54
CA LEU A 129 -15.87 -32.95 -8.93
C LEU A 129 -16.07 -33.61 -7.55
N ALA A 130 -17.25 -33.49 -6.93
CA ALA A 130 -17.51 -33.99 -5.58
C ALA A 130 -17.27 -35.50 -5.41
N SER A 131 -17.45 -36.28 -6.49
CA SER A 131 -17.19 -37.73 -6.52
C SER A 131 -16.02 -38.13 -7.41
N ALA A 132 -15.20 -37.16 -7.83
CA ALA A 132 -14.04 -37.41 -8.68
C ALA A 132 -12.92 -38.10 -7.88
N GLY A 133 -12.22 -39.03 -8.53
CA GLY A 133 -11.05 -39.68 -7.95
C GLY A 133 -9.81 -38.78 -7.91
N PRO A 134 -8.75 -39.18 -7.18
CA PRO A 134 -7.50 -38.43 -7.03
C PRO A 134 -6.88 -37.92 -8.34
N VAL A 135 -6.81 -38.79 -9.36
CA VAL A 135 -6.24 -38.46 -10.67
C VAL A 135 -7.08 -37.42 -11.40
N ALA A 136 -8.40 -37.54 -11.34
CA ALA A 136 -9.30 -36.59 -11.99
C ALA A 136 -9.20 -35.19 -11.35
N LEU A 137 -9.06 -35.11 -10.03
CA LEU A 137 -8.86 -33.85 -9.32
C LEU A 137 -7.53 -33.19 -9.69
N LYS A 138 -6.45 -33.97 -9.82
CA LYS A 138 -5.15 -33.47 -10.25
C LYS A 138 -5.21 -32.93 -11.69
N ASN A 139 -5.79 -33.70 -12.61
CA ASN A 139 -5.97 -33.27 -14.00
C ASN A 139 -6.86 -32.02 -14.10
N ALA A 140 -7.87 -31.90 -13.23
CA ALA A 140 -8.71 -30.70 -13.17
C ALA A 140 -7.93 -29.46 -12.69
N ALA A 141 -7.04 -29.62 -11.70
CA ALA A 141 -6.15 -28.55 -11.24
C ALA A 141 -5.20 -28.08 -12.34
N GLU A 142 -4.51 -29.02 -13.00
CA GLU A 142 -3.59 -28.73 -14.11
C GLU A 142 -4.32 -28.08 -15.28
N ARG A 143 -5.54 -28.52 -15.58
CA ARG A 143 -6.38 -27.90 -16.61
C ARG A 143 -6.78 -26.48 -16.23
N ALA A 144 -7.18 -26.24 -14.99
CA ALA A 144 -7.55 -24.91 -14.50
C ALA A 144 -6.39 -23.93 -14.67
N ALA A 145 -5.18 -24.35 -14.29
CA ALA A 145 -3.96 -23.58 -14.49
C ALA A 145 -3.68 -23.31 -15.98
N SER A 146 -3.74 -24.33 -16.82
CA SER A 146 -3.45 -24.19 -18.26
C SER A 146 -4.41 -23.25 -19.00
N LEU A 147 -5.64 -23.12 -18.51
CA LEU A 147 -6.69 -22.30 -19.12
C LEU A 147 -6.90 -20.97 -18.40
N GLY A 148 -6.28 -20.74 -17.25
CA GLY A 148 -6.61 -19.63 -16.36
C GLY A 148 -8.06 -19.68 -15.84
N ASP A 149 -8.67 -20.86 -15.70
CA ASP A 149 -10.06 -20.97 -15.24
C ASP A 149 -10.14 -20.87 -13.71
N ALA A 150 -10.34 -19.65 -13.21
CA ALA A 150 -10.45 -19.34 -11.79
C ALA A 150 -11.62 -20.08 -11.11
N GLU A 151 -12.75 -20.26 -11.80
CA GLU A 151 -13.94 -20.93 -11.25
C GLU A 151 -13.67 -22.43 -11.06
N LEU A 152 -12.96 -23.05 -12.00
CA LEU A 152 -12.53 -24.44 -11.90
C LEU A 152 -11.47 -24.60 -10.81
N ALA A 153 -10.47 -23.71 -10.73
CA ALA A 153 -9.45 -23.73 -9.69
C ALA A 153 -10.08 -23.64 -8.28
N ALA A 154 -11.00 -22.69 -8.09
CA ALA A 154 -11.74 -22.51 -6.84
C ALA A 154 -12.58 -23.75 -6.48
N ALA A 155 -13.22 -24.38 -7.46
CA ALA A 155 -13.98 -25.60 -7.25
C ALA A 155 -13.08 -26.78 -6.81
N VAL A 156 -11.94 -26.98 -7.47
CA VAL A 156 -10.96 -28.03 -7.09
C VAL A 156 -10.46 -27.80 -5.67
N ILE A 157 -10.06 -26.57 -5.35
CA ILE A 157 -9.60 -26.19 -4.00
C ILE A 157 -10.68 -26.48 -2.95
N ALA A 158 -11.94 -26.11 -3.22
CA ALA A 158 -13.05 -26.34 -2.29
C ALA A 158 -13.30 -27.83 -2.03
N VAL A 159 -13.31 -28.65 -3.09
CA VAL A 159 -13.49 -30.11 -2.97
C VAL A 159 -12.34 -30.74 -2.20
N VAL A 160 -11.09 -30.44 -2.55
CA VAL A 160 -9.90 -31.00 -1.87
C VAL A 160 -9.82 -30.55 -0.41
N SER A 161 -10.19 -29.30 -0.11
CA SER A 161 -10.21 -28.78 1.27
C SER A 161 -11.29 -29.44 2.13
N GLY A 162 -12.40 -29.85 1.53
CA GLY A 162 -13.47 -30.60 2.20
C GLY A 162 -13.14 -32.07 2.48
N MET A 163 -12.09 -32.63 1.86
CA MET A 163 -11.68 -34.02 2.08
C MET A 163 -10.89 -34.18 3.40
N PRO A 164 -10.98 -35.36 4.06
CA PRO A 164 -10.08 -35.73 5.15
C PRO A 164 -8.62 -35.65 4.70
N THR A 165 -7.74 -35.12 5.55
CA THR A 165 -6.34 -34.81 5.20
C THR A 165 -5.58 -36.02 4.65
N ASP A 166 -5.83 -37.22 5.18
CA ASP A 166 -5.25 -38.49 4.76
C ASP A 166 -5.71 -38.98 3.38
N LYS A 167 -6.83 -38.46 2.88
CA LYS A 167 -7.44 -38.85 1.60
C LYS A 167 -7.23 -37.83 0.49
N ARG A 168 -6.59 -36.69 0.80
CA ARG A 168 -6.36 -35.63 -0.18
C ARG A 168 -5.33 -36.07 -1.22
N PRO A 169 -5.59 -35.87 -2.52
CA PRO A 169 -4.61 -36.17 -3.57
C PRO A 169 -3.39 -35.25 -3.53
N PHE A 170 -3.55 -34.02 -3.05
CA PHE A 170 -2.52 -33.00 -2.90
C PHE A 170 -2.99 -31.93 -1.91
N HIS A 171 -2.07 -31.04 -1.51
CA HIS A 171 -2.39 -29.91 -0.65
C HIS A 171 -3.13 -28.81 -1.45
N PRO A 172 -4.23 -28.20 -0.98
CA PRO A 172 -4.97 -27.18 -1.74
C PRO A 172 -4.11 -26.03 -2.28
N ALA A 173 -3.05 -25.64 -1.56
CA ALA A 173 -2.10 -24.61 -1.99
C ALA A 173 -1.37 -24.95 -3.30
N ALA A 174 -1.15 -26.25 -3.56
CA ALA A 174 -0.50 -26.69 -4.79
C ALA A 174 -1.30 -26.32 -6.05
N VAL A 175 -2.59 -26.01 -5.94
CA VAL A 175 -3.39 -25.49 -7.06
C VAL A 175 -3.01 -24.04 -7.36
N LEU A 176 -2.79 -23.23 -6.33
CA LEU A 176 -2.39 -21.84 -6.50
C LEU A 176 -0.94 -21.73 -7.00
N ASP A 177 -0.06 -22.63 -6.53
CA ASP A 177 1.35 -22.67 -6.96
C ASP A 177 1.53 -22.92 -8.47
N ILE A 178 0.57 -23.60 -9.10
CA ILE A 178 0.58 -23.85 -10.56
C ILE A 178 -0.32 -22.90 -11.34
N PHE A 179 -1.18 -22.15 -10.65
CA PHE A 179 -2.11 -21.23 -11.30
C PHE A 179 -1.37 -19.92 -11.65
N PRO A 180 -1.67 -19.26 -12.78
CA PRO A 180 -0.94 -18.06 -13.17
C PRO A 180 -1.04 -16.95 -12.11
N GLU A 181 0.11 -16.51 -11.58
CA GLU A 181 0.19 -15.48 -10.53
C GLU A 181 -0.34 -14.12 -11.02
N GLU A 182 -0.13 -13.81 -12.30
CA GLU A 182 -0.56 -12.56 -12.94
C GLU A 182 -2.04 -12.56 -13.36
N HIS A 183 -2.80 -13.60 -13.01
CA HIS A 183 -4.20 -13.71 -13.41
C HIS A 183 -5.05 -12.59 -12.80
N GLU A 184 -6.00 -12.03 -13.56
CA GLU A 184 -6.82 -10.86 -13.17
C GLU A 184 -7.55 -11.06 -11.84
N VAL A 185 -7.86 -12.31 -11.48
CA VAL A 185 -8.51 -12.68 -10.21
C VAL A 185 -7.74 -12.20 -8.98
N PHE A 186 -6.41 -12.09 -9.08
CA PHE A 186 -5.54 -11.63 -7.99
C PHE A 186 -5.24 -10.13 -8.06
N ALA A 187 -5.63 -9.42 -9.13
CA ALA A 187 -5.41 -7.98 -9.25
C ALA A 187 -5.99 -7.18 -8.05
N PRO A 188 -7.19 -7.49 -7.50
CA PRO A 188 -7.70 -6.80 -6.31
C PRO A 188 -6.84 -7.02 -5.06
N MET A 189 -6.18 -8.18 -4.93
CA MET A 189 -5.26 -8.51 -3.84
C MET A 189 -4.02 -7.62 -3.93
N VAL A 190 -3.38 -7.58 -5.11
CA VAL A 190 -2.20 -6.74 -5.37
C VAL A 190 -2.51 -5.26 -5.17
N GLU A 191 -3.66 -4.79 -5.67
CA GLU A 191 -4.12 -3.41 -5.48
C GLU A 191 -4.33 -3.06 -3.99
N PHE A 192 -4.78 -4.02 -3.19
CA PHE A 192 -4.97 -3.87 -1.75
C PHE A 192 -3.63 -3.82 -1.01
N GLU A 193 -2.68 -4.70 -1.34
CA GLU A 193 -1.31 -4.69 -0.80
C GLU A 193 -0.60 -3.37 -1.11
N GLU A 194 -0.73 -2.86 -2.35
CA GLU A 194 -0.20 -1.54 -2.71
C GLU A 194 -0.81 -0.40 -1.88
N ALA A 195 -2.10 -0.50 -1.53
CA ALA A 195 -2.76 0.48 -0.68
C ALA A 195 -2.25 0.41 0.76
N GLU A 196 -2.04 -0.79 1.32
CA GLU A 196 -1.41 -0.97 2.64
C GLU A 196 0.02 -0.41 2.65
N ALA A 197 0.80 -0.67 1.60
CA ALA A 197 2.16 -0.17 1.46
C ALA A 197 2.19 1.36 1.41
N ALA A 198 1.27 1.99 0.67
CA ALA A 198 1.14 3.45 0.61
C ALA A 198 0.71 4.05 1.96
N LEU A 199 -0.15 3.36 2.73
CA LEU A 199 -0.52 3.77 4.09
C LEU A 199 0.69 3.72 5.02
N ALA A 200 1.47 2.63 4.98
CA ALA A 200 2.68 2.48 5.79
C ALA A 200 3.70 3.60 5.50
N ASP A 201 3.87 3.95 4.22
CA ASP A 201 4.71 5.08 3.81
C ASP A 201 4.21 6.41 4.34
N GLY A 202 2.90 6.66 4.23
CA GLY A 202 2.27 7.86 4.77
C GLY A 202 2.48 8.00 6.28
N LEU A 203 2.29 6.93 7.04
CA LEU A 203 2.48 6.93 8.50
C LEU A 203 3.94 7.13 8.90
N SER A 204 4.87 6.51 8.16
CA SER A 204 6.31 6.72 8.35
C SER A 204 6.68 8.18 8.11
N LEU A 205 6.28 8.76 6.97
CA LEU A 205 6.57 10.16 6.63
C LEU A 205 5.92 11.14 7.60
N TYR A 206 4.70 10.86 8.07
CA TYR A 206 4.05 11.63 9.11
C TYR A 206 4.91 11.69 10.38
N GLY A 207 5.41 10.54 10.83
CA GLY A 207 6.33 10.46 11.98
C GLY A 207 7.59 11.32 11.77
N GLU A 208 8.17 11.31 10.58
CA GLU A 208 9.35 12.11 10.25
C GLU A 208 9.06 13.63 10.27
N VAL A 209 7.90 14.05 9.77
CA VAL A 209 7.50 15.48 9.74
C VAL A 209 7.19 15.99 11.15
N VAL A 210 6.50 15.19 11.98
CA VAL A 210 6.06 15.62 13.31
C VAL A 210 7.15 15.47 14.37
N ASN A 211 7.84 14.33 14.39
CA ASN A 211 8.82 14.01 15.43
C ASN A 211 10.26 14.39 15.04
N GLY A 212 10.52 14.64 13.75
CA GLY A 212 11.86 14.93 13.24
C GLY A 212 12.80 13.72 13.24
N THR A 213 12.33 12.54 13.65
CA THR A 213 13.09 11.30 13.68
C THR A 213 12.88 10.53 12.39
N THR A 214 13.97 10.29 11.65
CA THR A 214 13.93 9.45 10.44
C THR A 214 13.82 7.98 10.82
N ASN A 215 12.89 7.24 10.20
CA ASN A 215 12.85 5.79 10.34
C ASN A 215 13.73 5.16 9.22
N PRO A 216 14.95 4.69 9.53
CA PRO A 216 15.89 4.23 8.51
C PRO A 216 15.38 2.99 7.79
N THR A 217 14.70 2.07 8.49
CA THR A 217 14.17 0.84 7.91
C THR A 217 13.06 1.15 6.92
N ALA A 218 12.05 1.92 7.33
CA ALA A 218 10.95 2.32 6.44
C ALA A 218 11.43 3.12 5.22
N ARG A 219 12.52 3.89 5.37
CA ARG A 219 13.16 4.60 4.24
C ARG A 219 13.80 3.64 3.25
N ILE A 220 14.49 2.60 3.73
CA ILE A 220 15.12 1.58 2.87
C ILE A 220 14.05 0.75 2.16
N GLU A 221 13.03 0.27 2.90
CA GLU A 221 11.92 -0.50 2.35
C GLU A 221 11.19 0.28 1.24
N ARG A 222 10.92 1.57 1.46
CA ARG A 222 10.33 2.43 0.42
C ARG A 222 11.25 2.57 -0.78
N ALA A 223 12.54 2.81 -0.57
CA ALA A 223 13.51 2.96 -1.66
C ALA A 223 13.68 1.68 -2.49
N LEU A 224 13.59 0.51 -1.86
CA LEU A 224 13.59 -0.79 -2.55
C LEU A 224 12.32 -0.94 -3.40
N ARG A 225 11.14 -0.67 -2.82
CA ARG A 225 9.87 -0.70 -3.56
C ARG A 225 9.83 0.28 -4.73
N ASP A 226 10.32 1.51 -4.55
CA ASP A 226 10.40 2.51 -5.62
C ASP A 226 11.32 2.03 -6.77
N ARG A 227 12.41 1.32 -6.43
CA ARG A 227 13.34 0.75 -7.41
C ARG A 227 12.73 -0.44 -8.16
N GLU A 228 12.04 -1.33 -7.46
CA GLU A 228 11.34 -2.46 -8.05
C GLU A 228 10.23 -1.99 -8.99
N ALA A 229 9.44 -0.98 -8.58
CA ALA A 229 8.43 -0.37 -9.42
C ALA A 229 9.02 0.31 -10.67
N ALA A 230 10.17 0.98 -10.54
CA ALA A 230 10.87 1.57 -11.68
C ALA A 230 11.42 0.50 -12.64
N ALA A 231 12.01 -0.58 -12.12
CA ALA A 231 12.52 -1.68 -12.93
C ALA A 231 11.40 -2.45 -13.66
N GLY A 232 10.24 -2.63 -13.03
CA GLY A 232 9.07 -3.24 -13.66
C GLY A 232 8.45 -2.37 -14.76
N ALA A 233 8.57 -1.04 -14.67
CA ALA A 233 8.11 -0.12 -15.70
C ALA A 233 9.02 -0.09 -16.95
N GLU A 234 10.32 -0.37 -16.79
CA GLU A 234 11.28 -0.42 -17.91
C GLU A 234 11.26 -1.77 -18.66
N GLY A 235 10.78 -2.85 -18.03
CA GLY A 235 10.71 -4.19 -18.64
C GLY A 235 9.42 -4.49 -19.43
N GLY A 236 8.49 -3.53 -19.54
CA GLY A 236 7.19 -3.70 -20.21
C GLY A 236 7.11 -3.19 -21.65
N ASP A 237 8.24 -2.78 -22.24
CA ASP A 237 8.35 -2.18 -23.57
C ASP A 237 9.08 -3.09 -24.61
N GLU A 238 9.20 -4.41 -24.36
CA GLU A 238 9.72 -5.41 -25.33
C GLU A 238 8.66 -6.36 -25.88
#